data_AF-A0A815QMK5-F1
#
_entry.id   AF-A0A815QMK5-F1
#
_cell.length_a   1.000
_cell.length_b   1.000
_cell.length_c   1.000
_cell.angle_alpha   90.00
_cell.angle_beta   90.00
_cell.angle_gamma   90.00
#
_symmetry.space_group_name_H-M   'P 1'
#
loop_
_entity.id
_entity.type
_entity.pdbx_description
1 polymer ?
#
loop_
_entity_poly.entity_id
_entity_poly.type
_entity_poly.pdbx_seq_one_letter_code
_entity_poly.pdbx_strand_id
1 'polypeptide(L)'
;MLFSSWLTFLLFARTGTNSIKYSTNCSFTREDVLFDFTKPDAVINDWIEVSDTQRDVGKSKGVLVEQKSEQFQRAAFFSLLNPQPNGAAFAGVTYRKKTFDLSSFSGLKLSVRAQGENYNYKVILRHHHEESSLVPSYEVFFELPKNEMVQHYLPFKDFLPYSRGKALDPNTTQPLDLKDVTSIGLQIYGGVYSTIKQHGTSSLEIDSISAVTCE
;
A
#
# COMPACT_ATOMS: atom_id res chain seq x y z
N MET A 1 21.03 -9.42 53.39
CA MET A 1 20.41 -8.13 53.04
C MET A 1 20.88 -7.79 51.63
N LEU A 2 20.21 -8.28 50.58
CA LEU A 2 18.98 -7.79 49.93
C LEU A 2 19.17 -6.54 49.04
N PHE A 3 18.87 -6.76 47.75
CA PHE A 3 18.54 -5.81 46.65
C PHE A 3 19.69 -4.97 46.03
N SER A 4 19.76 -4.74 44.71
CA SER A 4 18.90 -5.13 43.58
C SER A 4 19.69 -5.09 42.26
N SER A 5 19.33 -6.02 41.38
CA SER A 5 19.71 -6.09 39.96
C SER A 5 18.96 -5.01 39.17
N TRP A 6 19.69 -4.21 38.40
CA TRP A 6 19.10 -3.42 37.31
C TRP A 6 19.40 -4.13 35.99
N LEU A 7 18.46 -4.94 35.55
CA LEU A 7 18.44 -5.50 34.21
C LEU A 7 17.99 -4.38 33.26
N THR A 8 18.92 -3.81 32.50
CA THR A 8 18.60 -2.85 31.45
C THR A 8 17.97 -3.62 30.29
N PHE A 9 16.64 -3.62 30.20
CA PHE A 9 15.95 -4.07 29.01
C PHE A 9 16.24 -3.08 27.88
N LEU A 10 17.15 -3.43 26.98
CA LEU A 10 17.27 -2.81 25.67
C LEU A 10 16.02 -3.16 24.85
N LEU A 11 15.00 -2.30 24.92
CA LEU A 11 13.95 -2.26 23.91
C LEU A 11 14.61 -1.83 22.59
N PHE A 12 14.85 -2.79 21.70
CA PHE A 12 15.03 -2.48 20.29
C PHE A 12 13.69 -1.97 19.74
N ALA A 13 13.50 -0.66 19.74
CA ALA A 13 12.56 -0.04 18.82
C ALA A 13 13.06 -0.35 17.41
N ARG A 14 12.32 -1.20 16.66
CA ARG A 14 12.53 -1.35 15.22
C ARG A 14 12.15 -0.03 14.54
N THR A 15 13.05 0.94 14.55
CA THR A 15 12.98 2.13 13.69
C THR A 15 13.49 1.73 12.32
N GLY A 16 12.62 1.15 11.51
CA GLY A 16 12.90 0.84 10.12
C GLY A 16 11.64 0.41 9.41
N THR A 17 11.09 1.27 8.56
CA THR A 17 10.15 0.86 7.51
C THR A 17 10.94 -0.02 6.54
N ASN A 18 11.02 -1.32 6.83
CA ASN A 18 11.58 -2.30 5.90
C ASN A 18 10.59 -2.40 4.74
N SER A 19 10.91 -1.80 3.59
CA SER A 19 10.20 -2.10 2.36
C SER A 19 10.37 -3.59 2.07
N ILE A 20 9.27 -4.28 1.81
CA ILE A 20 9.31 -5.66 1.35
C ILE A 20 9.92 -5.62 -0.04
N LYS A 21 11.11 -6.21 -0.16
CA LYS A 21 11.70 -6.49 -1.46
C LYS A 21 10.98 -7.68 -2.07
N TYR A 22 10.87 -7.68 -3.39
CA TYR A 22 10.29 -8.76 -4.18
C TYR A 22 10.74 -10.14 -3.67
N SER A 23 9.78 -10.94 -3.19
CA SER A 23 10.01 -12.30 -2.68
C SER A 23 9.33 -13.31 -3.58
N THR A 24 10.11 -14.28 -4.08
CA THR A 24 9.69 -15.30 -5.05
C THR A 24 9.39 -16.67 -4.42
N ASN A 25 9.53 -16.82 -3.10
CA ASN A 25 9.37 -18.12 -2.43
C ASN A 25 7.92 -18.32 -1.97
N CYS A 26 6.98 -18.26 -2.90
CA CYS A 26 5.56 -18.45 -2.63
C CYS A 26 4.92 -19.27 -3.76
N SER A 27 4.28 -20.40 -3.41
CA SER A 27 3.42 -21.12 -4.34
C SER A 27 1.96 -20.72 -4.11
N PHE A 28 1.31 -20.13 -5.11
CA PHE A 28 -0.08 -19.74 -5.00
C PHE A 28 -1.01 -20.93 -5.23
N THR A 29 -1.70 -21.40 -4.18
CA THR A 29 -2.61 -22.55 -4.25
C THR A 29 -4.07 -22.15 -4.51
N ARG A 30 -4.42 -20.89 -4.21
CA ARG A 30 -5.72 -20.29 -4.51
C ARG A 30 -5.52 -18.84 -4.92
N GLU A 31 -6.33 -18.38 -5.89
CA GLU A 31 -6.35 -17.00 -6.34
C GLU A 31 -7.79 -16.56 -6.65
N ASP A 32 -8.22 -15.46 -6.04
CA ASP A 32 -9.46 -14.78 -6.36
C ASP A 32 -9.10 -13.35 -6.83
N VAL A 33 -9.38 -13.04 -8.11
CA VAL A 33 -9.06 -11.75 -8.69
C VAL A 33 -10.03 -10.68 -8.18
N LEU A 34 -9.51 -9.67 -7.49
CA LEU A 34 -10.31 -8.57 -6.94
C LEU A 34 -10.54 -7.49 -7.99
N PHE A 35 -9.49 -7.18 -8.75
CA PHE A 35 -9.50 -6.23 -9.85
C PHE A 35 -8.67 -6.78 -11.01
N ASP A 36 -9.30 -6.94 -12.18
CA ASP A 36 -8.64 -7.30 -13.42
C ASP A 36 -8.75 -6.13 -14.40
N PHE A 37 -7.67 -5.36 -14.54
CA PHE A 37 -7.65 -4.19 -15.41
C PHE A 37 -7.37 -4.54 -16.87
N THR A 38 -7.12 -5.81 -17.17
CA THR A 38 -6.94 -6.31 -18.54
C THR A 38 -8.26 -6.60 -19.25
N LYS A 39 -9.39 -6.58 -18.53
CA LYS A 39 -10.72 -6.87 -19.06
C LYS A 39 -11.45 -5.61 -19.54
N PRO A 40 -12.18 -5.66 -20.67
CA PRO A 40 -12.89 -4.50 -21.21
C PRO A 40 -13.87 -3.80 -20.26
N ASP A 41 -14.37 -4.51 -19.25
CA ASP A 41 -15.32 -4.05 -18.24
C ASP A 41 -14.66 -3.63 -16.91
N ALA A 42 -13.32 -3.50 -16.89
CA ALA A 42 -12.58 -3.07 -15.71
C ALA A 42 -13.06 -1.71 -15.18
N VAL A 43 -13.38 -1.65 -13.89
CA VAL A 43 -13.93 -0.45 -13.25
C VAL A 43 -12.80 0.42 -12.70
N ILE A 44 -12.44 1.46 -13.45
CA ILE A 44 -11.42 2.45 -13.05
C ILE A 44 -12.03 3.69 -12.39
N ASN A 45 -13.21 4.13 -12.86
CA ASN A 45 -13.85 5.37 -12.41
C ASN A 45 -14.32 5.36 -10.94
N ASP A 46 -14.39 4.18 -10.31
CA ASP A 46 -14.71 4.04 -8.89
C ASP A 46 -13.52 4.24 -7.96
N TRP A 47 -12.30 4.34 -8.50
CA TRP A 47 -11.11 4.67 -7.74
C TRP A 47 -11.03 6.18 -7.52
N ILE A 48 -10.99 6.59 -6.25
CA ILE A 48 -11.02 7.99 -5.83
C ILE A 48 -9.61 8.41 -5.45
N GLU A 49 -9.20 9.60 -5.88
CA GLU A 49 -7.93 10.19 -5.45
C GLU A 49 -7.88 10.42 -3.93
N VAL A 50 -6.76 10.03 -3.31
CA VAL A 50 -6.41 10.35 -1.93
C VAL A 50 -4.95 10.80 -1.88
N SER A 51 -4.74 12.12 -2.01
CA SER A 51 -3.43 12.78 -2.00
C SER A 51 -3.31 13.74 -0.80
N ASP A 52 -2.09 14.24 -0.55
CA ASP A 52 -1.80 15.15 0.56
C ASP A 52 -2.48 16.53 0.47
N THR A 53 -3.12 16.84 -0.67
CA THR A 53 -3.92 18.05 -0.95
C THR A 53 -5.15 18.22 -0.06
N GLN A 54 -5.52 17.21 0.72
CA GLN A 54 -6.49 17.38 1.83
C GLN A 54 -5.93 18.22 2.99
N ARG A 55 -4.66 18.65 2.90
CA ARG A 55 -4.01 19.59 3.82
C ARG A 55 -3.61 20.83 3.04
N ASP A 56 -3.68 22.01 3.69
CA ASP A 56 -3.40 23.30 3.06
C ASP A 56 -2.02 23.40 2.36
N VAL A 57 -1.07 22.59 2.80
CA VAL A 57 0.32 22.55 2.28
C VAL A 57 0.58 21.46 1.24
N GLY A 58 -0.39 20.56 1.02
CA GLY A 58 -0.25 19.42 0.11
C GLY A 58 -0.29 19.85 -1.35
N LYS A 59 0.61 19.29 -2.15
CA LYS A 59 0.78 19.64 -3.57
C LYS A 59 0.95 18.41 -4.47
N SER A 60 0.82 17.22 -3.91
CA SER A 60 0.94 15.97 -4.66
C SER A 60 -0.38 15.64 -5.36
N LYS A 61 -0.30 14.88 -6.44
CA LYS A 61 -1.46 14.51 -7.26
C LYS A 61 -1.38 13.05 -7.66
N GLY A 62 -2.52 12.36 -7.57
CA GLY A 62 -2.67 10.98 -8.01
C GLY A 62 -3.87 10.84 -8.93
N VAL A 63 -3.74 10.02 -9.98
CA VAL A 63 -4.87 9.65 -10.84
C VAL A 63 -4.69 8.23 -11.35
N LEU A 64 -5.75 7.43 -11.30
CA LEU A 64 -5.82 6.13 -11.96
C LEU A 64 -6.58 6.30 -13.26
N VAL A 65 -5.98 5.91 -14.38
CA VAL A 65 -6.60 6.00 -15.71
C VAL A 65 -6.49 4.66 -16.43
N GLU A 66 -7.40 4.46 -17.39
CA GLU A 66 -7.30 3.35 -18.34
C GLU A 66 -6.20 3.62 -19.36
N GLN A 67 -5.34 2.64 -19.57
CA GLN A 67 -4.42 2.60 -20.70
C GLN A 67 -4.87 1.49 -21.64
N LYS A 68 -5.26 1.84 -22.86
CA LYS A 68 -5.90 0.91 -23.81
C LYS A 68 -5.42 1.09 -25.24
N SER A 69 -5.33 -0.01 -25.96
CA SER A 69 -5.24 -0.11 -27.41
C SER A 69 -6.16 -1.23 -27.90
N GLU A 70 -6.17 -1.53 -29.19
CA GLU A 70 -6.97 -2.65 -29.74
C GLU A 70 -6.55 -4.02 -29.19
N GLN A 71 -5.30 -4.19 -28.76
CA GLN A 71 -4.73 -5.48 -28.36
C GLN A 71 -4.47 -5.60 -26.86
N PHE A 72 -4.70 -4.52 -26.10
CA PHE A 72 -4.14 -4.40 -24.76
C PHE A 72 -4.93 -3.40 -23.91
N GLN A 73 -5.08 -3.72 -22.64
CA GLN A 73 -5.65 -2.83 -21.64
C GLN A 73 -4.99 -3.06 -20.27
N ARG A 74 -4.84 -2.01 -19.49
CA ARG A 74 -4.49 -2.04 -18.06
C ARG A 74 -4.90 -0.74 -17.37
N ALA A 75 -4.71 -0.69 -16.06
CA ALA A 75 -4.76 0.58 -15.34
C ALA A 75 -3.34 1.19 -15.22
N ALA A 76 -3.27 2.51 -15.28
CA ALA A 76 -2.07 3.28 -15.01
C ALA A 76 -2.34 4.28 -13.90
N PHE A 77 -1.70 4.09 -12.75
CA PHE A 77 -1.70 5.06 -11.66
C PHE A 77 -0.56 6.06 -11.88
N PHE A 78 -0.91 7.25 -12.39
CA PHE A 78 0.03 8.36 -12.51
C PHE A 78 0.11 9.15 -11.21
N SER A 79 1.32 9.55 -10.86
CA SER A 79 1.60 10.30 -9.65
C SER A 79 2.58 11.44 -9.89
N LEU A 80 2.28 12.58 -9.28
CA LEU A 80 3.20 13.68 -9.03
C LEU A 80 3.39 13.79 -7.53
N LEU A 81 4.57 13.47 -7.04
CA LEU A 81 4.91 13.60 -5.63
C LEU A 81 5.68 14.90 -5.41
N ASN A 82 5.10 15.81 -4.63
CA ASN A 82 5.65 17.14 -4.38
C ASN A 82 5.88 17.34 -2.87
N PRO A 83 7.03 16.85 -2.33
CA PRO A 83 7.29 16.88 -0.91
C PRO A 83 7.45 18.29 -0.36
N GLN A 84 6.95 18.46 0.86
CA GLN A 84 7.27 19.61 1.72
C GLN A 84 8.78 19.61 2.07
N PRO A 85 9.35 20.72 2.58
CA PRO A 85 10.76 20.79 2.97
C PRO A 85 11.22 19.70 3.96
N ASN A 86 10.31 19.20 4.80
CA ASN A 86 10.57 18.10 5.74
C ASN A 86 10.43 16.69 5.10
N GLY A 87 10.19 16.62 3.80
CA GLY A 87 9.99 15.38 3.03
C GLY A 87 8.58 14.80 3.08
N ALA A 88 7.61 15.47 3.72
CA ALA A 88 6.22 14.99 3.77
C ALA A 88 5.54 15.14 2.40
N ALA A 89 5.05 14.04 1.84
CA ALA A 89 4.10 14.02 0.73
C ALA A 89 3.44 12.66 0.57
N PHE A 90 2.29 12.62 -0.10
CA PHE A 90 1.78 11.38 -0.67
C PHE A 90 0.80 11.66 -1.80
N ALA A 91 0.77 10.76 -2.79
CA ALA A 91 -0.25 10.72 -3.82
C ALA A 91 -0.79 9.30 -3.92
N GLY A 92 -2.10 9.14 -4.02
CA GLY A 92 -2.70 7.82 -4.05
C GLY A 92 -4.11 7.80 -4.61
N VAL A 93 -4.62 6.58 -4.75
CA VAL A 93 -5.99 6.28 -5.16
C VAL A 93 -6.54 5.17 -4.29
N THR A 94 -7.85 5.16 -4.06
CA THR A 94 -8.51 4.20 -3.19
C THR A 94 -9.84 3.74 -3.78
N TYR A 95 -10.12 2.46 -3.67
CA TYR A 95 -11.42 1.89 -4.01
C TYR A 95 -12.22 1.62 -2.73
N ARG A 96 -13.49 2.05 -2.68
CA ARG A 96 -14.37 2.00 -1.50
C ARG A 96 -15.81 1.56 -1.80
N LYS A 97 -16.06 0.98 -2.99
CA LYS A 97 -17.43 0.67 -3.45
C LYS A 97 -17.93 -0.73 -3.06
N LYS A 98 -17.05 -1.58 -2.52
CA LYS A 98 -17.36 -2.96 -2.15
C LYS A 98 -16.60 -3.35 -0.89
N THR A 99 -17.23 -4.20 -0.08
CA THR A 99 -16.61 -4.92 1.03
C THR A 99 -16.06 -6.26 0.58
N PHE A 100 -14.89 -6.63 1.09
CA PHE A 100 -14.20 -7.89 0.79
C PHE A 100 -14.04 -8.73 2.05
N ASP A 101 -14.46 -9.99 1.99
CA ASP A 101 -14.02 -11.02 2.93
C ASP A 101 -12.75 -11.66 2.37
N LEU A 102 -11.61 -11.26 2.93
CA LEU A 102 -10.27 -11.73 2.61
C LEU A 102 -9.74 -12.73 3.66
N SER A 103 -10.56 -13.16 4.61
CA SER A 103 -10.12 -13.95 5.77
C SER A 103 -9.65 -15.37 5.42
N SER A 104 -10.00 -15.86 4.23
CA SER A 104 -9.57 -17.17 3.71
C SER A 104 -8.27 -17.12 2.89
N PHE A 105 -7.64 -15.94 2.74
CA PHE A 105 -6.40 -15.75 1.99
C PHE A 105 -5.24 -15.34 2.91
N SER A 106 -4.02 -15.51 2.39
CA SER A 106 -2.79 -15.19 3.11
C SER A 106 -2.24 -13.80 2.80
N GLY A 107 -2.65 -13.19 1.69
CA GLY A 107 -2.18 -11.89 1.25
C GLY A 107 -2.75 -11.45 -0.10
N LEU A 108 -2.22 -10.35 -0.61
CA LEU A 108 -2.51 -9.84 -1.94
C LEU A 108 -1.39 -10.17 -2.92
N LYS A 109 -1.74 -10.37 -4.19
CA LYS A 109 -0.80 -10.44 -5.32
C LYS A 109 -1.09 -9.31 -6.29
N LEU A 110 -0.06 -8.53 -6.60
CA LEU A 110 -0.14 -7.39 -7.51
C LEU A 110 0.62 -7.74 -8.80
N SER A 111 -0.02 -7.68 -9.96
CA SER A 111 0.67 -7.75 -11.26
C SER A 111 0.93 -6.33 -11.74
N VAL A 112 2.15 -5.83 -11.53
CA VAL A 112 2.46 -4.39 -11.63
C VAL A 112 3.83 -4.11 -12.22
N ARG A 113 3.97 -2.91 -12.80
CA ARG A 113 5.24 -2.34 -13.27
C ARG A 113 5.37 -0.89 -12.85
N ALA A 114 6.48 -0.53 -12.22
CA ALA A 114 6.80 0.85 -11.87
C ALA A 114 7.70 1.49 -12.94
N GLN A 115 7.43 2.76 -13.26
CA GLN A 115 8.23 3.59 -14.18
C GLN A 115 8.35 5.03 -13.67
N GLY A 116 9.40 5.72 -14.13
CA GLY A 116 9.67 7.12 -13.80
C GLY A 116 10.75 7.25 -12.71
N GLU A 117 10.52 8.17 -11.78
CA GLU A 117 11.50 8.52 -10.74
C GLU A 117 11.42 7.63 -9.49
N ASN A 118 10.28 6.97 -9.26
CA ASN A 118 9.98 6.32 -7.99
C ASN A 118 9.58 4.85 -8.15
N TYR A 119 10.00 4.05 -7.17
CA TYR A 119 9.87 2.59 -7.18
C TYR A 119 9.39 2.02 -5.83
N ASN A 120 9.13 2.88 -4.85
CA ASN A 120 8.60 2.49 -3.55
C ASN A 120 7.15 2.91 -3.42
N TYR A 121 6.30 1.95 -3.14
CA TYR A 121 4.86 2.11 -3.03
C TYR A 121 4.37 1.50 -1.72
N LYS A 122 3.10 1.72 -1.42
CA LYS A 122 2.41 0.99 -0.37
C LYS A 122 0.99 0.66 -0.78
N VAL A 123 0.51 -0.48 -0.29
CA VAL A 123 -0.92 -0.80 -0.27
C VAL A 123 -1.48 -0.41 1.08
N ILE A 124 -2.67 0.18 1.07
CA ILE A 124 -3.39 0.60 2.26
C ILE A 124 -4.70 -0.17 2.32
N LEU A 125 -4.98 -0.81 3.46
CA LEU A 125 -6.26 -1.44 3.76
C LEU A 125 -6.95 -0.70 4.90
N ARG A 126 -8.28 -0.61 4.82
CA ARG A 126 -9.16 -0.23 5.94
C ARG A 126 -10.32 -1.22 6.03
N HIS A 127 -10.84 -1.33 7.24
CA HIS A 127 -11.98 -2.18 7.57
C HIS A 127 -13.11 -1.35 8.17
N HIS A 128 -14.31 -1.94 8.24
CA HIS A 128 -15.45 -1.39 9.00
C HIS A 128 -15.90 0.01 8.55
N HIS A 129 -15.62 0.39 7.30
CA HIS A 129 -15.86 1.72 6.72
C HIS A 129 -15.15 2.88 7.46
N GLU A 130 -14.06 2.58 8.17
CA GLU A 130 -13.29 3.53 8.97
C GLU A 130 -12.33 4.39 8.11
N GLU A 131 -12.89 5.23 7.24
CA GLU A 131 -12.12 6.02 6.26
C GLU A 131 -11.45 7.29 6.83
N SER A 132 -11.67 7.58 8.11
CA SER A 132 -11.12 8.75 8.77
C SER A 132 -9.60 8.65 8.92
N SER A 133 -8.90 9.76 8.68
CA SER A 133 -7.45 9.87 8.96
C SER A 133 -7.09 9.82 10.45
N LEU A 134 -8.09 9.80 11.33
CA LEU A 134 -7.92 9.64 12.79
C LEU A 134 -7.93 8.18 13.21
N VAL A 135 -8.45 7.27 12.37
CA VAL A 135 -8.47 5.84 12.62
C VAL A 135 -7.28 5.19 11.92
N PRO A 136 -6.68 4.12 12.49
CA PRO A 136 -5.55 3.45 11.86
C PRO A 136 -5.87 2.97 10.43
N SER A 137 -4.93 3.16 9.51
CA SER A 137 -4.84 2.35 8.30
C SER A 137 -3.89 1.19 8.52
N TYR A 138 -4.07 0.11 7.77
CA TYR A 138 -3.12 -1.00 7.74
C TYR A 138 -2.33 -0.92 6.45
N GLU A 139 -1.03 -0.74 6.56
CA GLU A 139 -0.18 -0.39 5.42
C GLU A 139 0.96 -1.39 5.28
N VAL A 140 1.23 -1.79 4.04
CA VAL A 140 2.42 -2.56 3.69
C VAL A 140 3.22 -1.78 2.66
N PHE A 141 4.52 -1.65 2.89
CA PHE A 141 5.45 -0.90 2.05
C PHE A 141 6.25 -1.89 1.21
N PHE A 142 6.43 -1.60 -0.06
CA PHE A 142 7.15 -2.48 -0.98
C PHE A 142 7.93 -1.71 -2.03
N GLU A 143 8.99 -2.35 -2.53
CA GLU A 143 9.85 -1.83 -3.59
C GLU A 143 9.69 -2.70 -4.84
N LEU A 144 9.60 -2.06 -6.01
CA LEU A 144 9.48 -2.73 -7.30
C LEU A 144 10.78 -2.61 -8.11
N PRO A 145 11.13 -3.64 -8.89
CA PRO A 145 12.21 -3.52 -9.86
C PRO A 145 11.89 -2.48 -10.93
N LYS A 146 12.95 -1.87 -11.46
CA LYS A 146 12.83 -0.77 -12.40
C LYS A 146 12.33 -1.25 -13.75
N ASN A 147 11.18 -0.71 -14.18
CA ASN A 147 10.60 -0.91 -15.52
C ASN A 147 10.30 -2.37 -15.88
N GLU A 148 10.13 -3.24 -14.88
CA GLU A 148 9.83 -4.65 -15.06
C GLU A 148 8.41 -4.96 -14.57
N MET A 149 7.66 -5.74 -15.36
CA MET A 149 6.35 -6.25 -14.95
C MET A 149 6.55 -7.47 -14.06
N VAL A 150 6.04 -7.40 -12.84
CA VAL A 150 6.23 -8.45 -11.83
C VAL A 150 4.95 -8.79 -11.10
N GLN A 151 4.90 -10.01 -10.55
CA GLN A 151 3.89 -10.42 -9.59
C GLN A 151 4.41 -10.26 -8.17
N HIS A 152 4.02 -9.20 -7.47
CA HIS A 152 4.48 -8.91 -6.12
C HIS A 152 3.48 -9.43 -5.07
N TYR A 153 3.92 -10.33 -4.20
CA TYR A 153 3.12 -10.87 -3.10
C TYR A 153 3.28 -10.02 -1.83
N LEU A 154 2.15 -9.67 -1.22
CA LEU A 154 2.04 -8.85 -0.01
C LEU A 154 1.27 -9.64 1.06
N PRO A 155 1.97 -10.31 1.99
CA PRO A 155 1.34 -11.08 3.05
C PRO A 155 0.50 -10.19 3.98
N PHE A 156 -0.69 -10.63 4.38
CA PHE A 156 -1.55 -9.84 5.30
C PHE A 156 -0.90 -9.61 6.67
N LYS A 157 -0.05 -10.53 7.13
CA LYS A 157 0.73 -10.37 8.37
C LYS A 157 1.68 -9.16 8.36
N ASP A 158 2.03 -8.65 7.17
CA ASP A 158 2.94 -7.52 7.02
C ASP A 158 2.20 -6.17 6.91
N PHE A 159 0.86 -6.18 6.91
CA PHE A 159 0.04 -4.97 6.99
C PHE A 159 -0.01 -4.50 8.43
N LEU A 160 0.83 -3.52 8.75
CA LEU A 160 0.95 -2.98 10.09
C LEU A 160 0.09 -1.72 10.25
N PRO A 161 -0.36 -1.38 11.47
CA PRO A 161 -1.18 -0.20 11.70
C PRO A 161 -0.36 1.10 11.65
N TYR A 162 -0.91 2.12 10.99
CA TYR A 162 -0.36 3.47 10.90
C TYR A 162 -1.45 4.51 11.14
N SER A 163 -1.08 5.63 11.76
CA SER A 163 -1.91 6.83 11.82
C SER A 163 -1.12 8.02 11.30
N ARG A 164 -1.65 8.69 10.28
CA ARG A 164 -1.04 9.88 9.63
C ARG A 164 0.44 9.65 9.23
N GLY A 165 0.75 8.44 8.77
CA GLY A 165 2.10 8.03 8.35
C GLY A 165 3.05 7.65 9.50
N LYS A 166 2.60 7.65 10.75
CA LYS A 166 3.36 7.16 11.91
C LYS A 166 2.94 5.74 12.23
N ALA A 167 3.90 4.83 12.36
CA ALA A 167 3.65 3.45 12.79
C ALA A 167 3.05 3.45 14.21
N LEU A 168 2.03 2.62 14.42
CA LEU A 168 1.45 2.32 15.72
C LEU A 168 2.00 0.99 16.24
N ASP A 169 1.88 0.73 17.53
CA ASP A 169 2.28 -0.54 18.12
C ASP A 169 1.22 -1.62 17.77
N PRO A 170 1.59 -2.68 17.03
CA PRO A 170 0.64 -3.74 16.65
C PRO A 170 0.11 -4.55 17.83
N ASN A 171 0.78 -4.51 18.99
CA ASN A 171 0.32 -5.26 20.18
C ASN A 171 -0.79 -4.55 20.95
N THR A 172 -0.95 -3.24 20.72
CA THR A 172 -1.93 -2.39 21.42
C THR A 172 -2.97 -1.79 20.48
N THR A 173 -2.76 -1.91 19.17
CA THR A 173 -3.72 -1.50 18.14
C THR A 173 -4.58 -2.70 17.72
N GLN A 174 -5.86 -2.48 17.47
CA GLN A 174 -6.73 -3.51 16.91
C GLN A 174 -6.09 -4.08 15.62
N PRO A 175 -6.17 -5.41 15.38
CA PRO A 175 -5.66 -5.99 14.15
C PRO A 175 -6.61 -5.71 12.97
N LEU A 176 -6.06 -5.76 11.76
CA LEU A 176 -6.82 -5.70 10.52
C LEU A 176 -7.87 -6.82 10.52
N ASP A 177 -9.15 -6.45 10.39
CA ASP A 177 -10.23 -7.42 10.21
C ASP A 177 -10.36 -7.77 8.72
N LEU A 178 -9.81 -8.93 8.36
CA LEU A 178 -9.86 -9.41 6.98
C LEU A 178 -11.28 -9.81 6.53
N LYS A 179 -12.25 -9.98 7.43
CA LYS A 179 -13.63 -10.35 7.06
C LYS A 179 -14.44 -9.18 6.50
N ASP A 180 -14.02 -7.95 6.79
CA ASP A 180 -14.75 -6.73 6.45
C ASP A 180 -13.78 -5.63 5.97
N VAL A 181 -12.95 -5.97 4.99
CA VAL A 181 -12.08 -5.00 4.32
C VAL A 181 -12.95 -4.13 3.41
N THR A 182 -13.01 -2.85 3.69
CA THR A 182 -13.93 -1.89 3.04
C THR A 182 -13.22 -0.95 2.09
N SER A 183 -11.88 -0.96 2.10
CA SER A 183 -11.07 -0.10 1.25
C SER A 183 -9.72 -0.73 0.90
N ILE A 184 -9.35 -0.60 -0.37
CA ILE A 184 -8.05 -0.97 -0.92
C ILE A 184 -7.47 0.26 -1.61
N GLY A 185 -6.29 0.70 -1.17
CA GLY A 185 -5.62 1.89 -1.68
C GLY A 185 -4.21 1.60 -2.18
N LEU A 186 -3.80 2.33 -3.22
CA LEU A 186 -2.44 2.37 -3.75
C LEU A 186 -1.87 3.76 -3.53
N GLN A 187 -0.66 3.85 -3.00
CA GLN A 187 -0.07 5.14 -2.67
C GLN A 187 1.45 5.15 -2.90
N ILE A 188 1.92 6.23 -3.51
CA ILE A 188 3.32 6.65 -3.44
C ILE A 188 3.48 7.66 -2.30
N TYR A 189 4.61 7.63 -1.62
CA TYR A 189 4.82 8.41 -0.40
C TYR A 189 6.20 9.08 -0.37
N GLY A 190 6.23 10.28 0.20
CA GLY A 190 7.38 10.92 0.84
C GLY A 190 7.09 10.98 2.33
N GLY A 191 7.85 10.26 3.15
CA GLY A 191 7.51 10.13 4.57
C GLY A 191 8.39 11.00 5.44
N VAL A 192 7.84 11.87 6.30
CA VAL A 192 8.62 12.53 7.39
C VAL A 192 9.33 11.48 8.24
N TYR A 193 8.58 10.42 8.59
CA TYR A 193 9.04 9.31 9.41
C TYR A 193 9.69 8.17 8.61
N SER A 194 9.84 8.33 7.29
CA SER A 194 10.51 7.35 6.43
C SER A 194 11.90 7.84 6.05
N THR A 195 12.83 6.89 5.91
CA THR A 195 14.14 7.13 5.27
C THR A 195 14.01 7.36 3.77
N ILE A 196 12.91 6.92 3.16
CA ILE A 196 12.62 7.06 1.74
C ILE A 196 11.96 8.42 1.48
N LYS A 197 12.65 9.26 0.70
CA LYS A 197 12.26 10.64 0.37
C LYS A 197 12.04 10.79 -1.14
N GLN A 198 10.97 10.19 -1.63
CA GLN A 198 10.57 10.24 -3.04
C GLN A 198 10.06 11.61 -3.46
N HIS A 199 10.20 11.95 -4.74
CA HIS A 199 9.69 13.18 -5.37
C HIS A 199 9.50 12.98 -6.87
N GLY A 200 8.89 13.96 -7.55
CA GLY A 200 8.80 13.98 -9.01
C GLY A 200 7.67 13.12 -9.54
N THR A 201 7.80 12.68 -10.80
CA THR A 201 6.73 12.02 -11.54
C THR A 201 6.98 10.53 -11.73
N SER A 202 5.93 9.72 -11.59
CA SER A 202 6.02 8.26 -11.76
C SER A 202 4.67 7.66 -12.13
N SER A 203 4.72 6.45 -12.70
CA SER A 203 3.53 5.65 -12.97
C SER A 203 3.68 4.24 -12.39
N LEU A 204 2.62 3.74 -11.76
CA LEU A 204 2.45 2.32 -11.47
C LEU A 204 1.41 1.76 -12.45
N GLU A 205 1.89 0.97 -13.40
CA GLU A 205 1.04 0.20 -14.29
C GLU A 205 0.56 -1.07 -13.57
N ILE A 206 -0.72 -1.40 -13.70
CA ILE A 206 -1.39 -2.46 -12.93
C ILE A 206 -2.25 -3.28 -13.88
N ASP A 207 -1.88 -4.55 -14.04
CA ASP A 207 -2.71 -5.52 -14.77
C ASP A 207 -3.79 -6.08 -13.84
N SER A 208 -3.43 -6.46 -12.60
CA SER A 208 -4.39 -7.02 -11.66
C SER A 208 -3.98 -6.87 -10.19
N ILE A 209 -4.99 -6.98 -9.32
CA ILE A 209 -4.85 -7.16 -7.88
C ILE A 209 -5.71 -8.37 -7.49
N SER A 210 -5.11 -9.38 -6.88
CA SER A 210 -5.78 -10.62 -6.46
C SER A 210 -5.56 -10.89 -4.98
N ALA A 211 -6.52 -11.58 -4.35
CA ALA A 211 -6.32 -12.21 -3.06
C ALA A 211 -5.79 -13.64 -3.28
N VAL A 212 -4.77 -14.05 -2.52
CA VAL A 212 -4.08 -15.32 -2.75
C VAL A 212 -3.76 -16.08 -1.47
N THR A 213 -3.78 -17.41 -1.57
CA THR A 213 -3.23 -18.31 -0.55
C THR A 213 -1.82 -18.72 -0.97
N CYS A 214 -0.87 -18.46 -0.10
CA CYS A 214 0.55 -18.75 -0.26
C CYS A 214 0.95 -19.83 0.75
N GLU A 215 1.57 -20.89 0.26
CA GLU A 215 2.19 -21.96 1.05
C GLU A 215 3.71 -21.95 0.89
#